data_AF-A0A2V2RH85-F1
#
_entry.id   AF-A0A2V2RH85-F1
#
_cell.length_a   1.000
_cell.length_b   1.000
_cell.length_c   1.000
_cell.angle_alpha   90.00
_cell.angle_beta   90.00
_cell.angle_gamma   90.00
#
_symmetry.space_group_name_H-M   'P 1'
#
loop_
_entity.id
_entity.type
_entity.pdbx_description
1 polymer ?
#
loop_
_entity_poly.entity_id
_entity_poly.type
_entity_poly.pdbx_seq_one_letter_code
_entity_poly.pdbx_strand_id
1 'polypeptide(L)'
;STILICGGEAIRIWSAGHLRKEEILTTGGPYRAVRNPLYIGSFLIAIGFAAIAGSPWIWLMVLAYFIFCYIPVVRFEENILREKFPNHFPRYAKEVPAFVPSLHLFRSNSTHFSWKQVMRNKEYNAVLGILIGYACLLFIRSNGPLLFR
;
A
#
# COMPACT_ATOMS: atom_id res chain seq x y z
N SER A 1 8.36 -14.83 -3.36
CA SER A 1 7.17 -14.44 -2.59
C SER A 1 7.48 -13.59 -1.35
N THR A 2 8.36 -14.04 -0.45
CA THR A 2 8.78 -13.25 0.73
C THR A 2 9.38 -11.89 0.37
N ILE A 3 10.19 -11.82 -0.69
CA ILE A 3 10.76 -10.55 -1.20
C ILE A 3 9.64 -9.55 -1.55
N LEU A 4 8.52 -9.99 -2.12
CA LEU A 4 7.39 -9.11 -2.45
C LEU A 4 6.72 -8.57 -1.18
N ILE A 5 6.59 -9.40 -0.14
CA ILE A 5 6.02 -9.00 1.14
C ILE A 5 6.92 -7.97 1.82
N CYS A 6 8.23 -8.26 1.94
CA CYS A 6 9.18 -7.34 2.55
C CYS A 6 9.30 -6.03 1.76
N GLY A 7 9.35 -6.10 0.42
CA GLY A 7 9.39 -4.92 -0.44
C GLY A 7 8.11 -4.10 -0.35
N GLY A 8 6.95 -4.75 -0.33
CA GLY A 8 5.66 -4.10 -0.14
C GLY A 8 5.56 -3.38 1.20
N GLU A 9 6.00 -4.03 2.28
CA GLU A 9 6.02 -3.42 3.61
C GLU A 9 7.03 -2.27 3.72
N ALA A 10 8.20 -2.40 3.09
CA ALA A 10 9.17 -1.31 3.02
C ALA A 10 8.57 -0.06 2.32
N ILE A 11 7.83 -0.26 1.22
CA ILE A 11 7.10 0.83 0.55
C ILE A 11 6.04 1.43 1.48
N ARG A 12 5.31 0.60 2.22
CA ARG A 12 4.30 1.08 3.18
C ARG A 12 4.93 1.93 4.28
N ILE A 13 6.00 1.44 4.93
CA ILE A 13 6.73 2.17 5.96
C ILE A 13 7.26 3.50 5.41
N TRP A 14 7.87 3.48 4.22
CA TRP A 14 8.37 4.69 3.57
C TRP A 14 7.26 5.71 3.32
N SER A 15 6.09 5.24 2.85
CA SER A 15 4.91 6.06 2.61
C SER A 15 4.37 6.66 3.91
N ALA A 16 4.15 5.83 4.91
CA ALA A 16 3.62 6.24 6.21
C ALA A 16 4.53 7.21 6.96
N GLY A 17 5.86 7.12 6.79
CA GLY A 17 6.79 8.07 7.38
C GLY A 17 6.67 9.48 6.78
N HIS A 18 6.21 9.60 5.53
CA HIS A 18 5.99 10.88 4.85
C HIS A 18 4.55 11.37 4.99
N LEU A 19 3.58 10.46 5.10
CA LEU A 19 2.16 10.78 5.11
C LEU A 19 1.75 11.60 6.34
N ARG A 20 1.32 12.84 6.08
CA ARG A 20 0.66 13.73 7.05
C ARG A 20 -0.83 13.76 6.73
N LYS A 21 -1.58 12.74 7.18
CA LYS A 21 -3.01 12.63 6.87
C LYS A 21 -3.72 13.93 7.24
N GLU A 22 -4.43 14.49 6.27
CA GLU A 22 -5.32 15.64 6.45
C GLU A 22 -4.67 16.96 6.92
N GLU A 23 -3.39 17.00 7.28
CA GLU A 23 -2.70 18.23 7.68
C GLU A 23 -2.17 18.99 6.46
N ILE A 24 -1.57 18.28 5.51
CA ILE A 24 -1.00 18.84 4.28
C ILE A 24 -1.21 17.88 3.11
N LEU A 25 -1.18 18.41 1.88
CA LEU A 25 -1.04 17.57 0.70
C LEU A 25 0.37 16.96 0.65
N THR A 26 0.48 15.69 1.05
CA THR A 26 1.76 14.98 1.07
C THR A 26 2.17 14.64 -0.36
N THR A 27 3.22 15.28 -0.86
CA THR A 27 3.78 15.02 -2.20
C THR A 27 5.22 14.52 -2.17
N GLY A 28 5.82 14.31 -0.98
CA GLY A 28 7.22 13.89 -0.80
C GLY A 28 7.41 12.40 -0.56
N GLY A 29 8.68 11.97 -0.59
CA GLY A 29 9.02 10.54 -0.55
C GLY A 29 8.43 9.78 -1.74
N PRO A 30 7.75 8.63 -1.52
CA PRO A 30 7.20 7.82 -2.60
C PRO A 30 6.02 8.51 -3.32
N TYR A 31 5.37 9.48 -2.67
CA TYR A 31 4.27 10.26 -3.24
C TYR A 31 4.69 11.12 -4.44
N ARG A 32 5.99 11.26 -4.70
CA ARG A 32 6.54 11.96 -5.88
C ARG A 32 6.38 11.18 -7.18
N ALA A 33 6.38 9.85 -7.08
CA ALA A 33 6.31 8.95 -8.22
C ALA A 33 4.89 8.41 -8.43
N VAL A 34 4.13 8.25 -7.35
CA VAL A 34 2.79 7.66 -7.40
C VAL A 34 1.91 8.17 -6.26
N ARG A 35 0.61 8.39 -6.49
CA ARG A 35 -0.27 9.00 -5.48
C ARG A 35 -0.67 8.06 -4.35
N ASN A 36 -0.74 6.75 -4.64
CA ASN A 36 -1.26 5.74 -3.71
C ASN A 36 -0.20 4.67 -3.35
N PRO A 37 1.01 5.04 -2.91
CA PRO A 37 2.10 4.07 -2.69
C PRO A 37 1.81 3.08 -1.55
N LEU A 38 1.01 3.47 -0.54
CA LEU A 38 0.53 2.54 0.50
C LEU A 38 -0.27 1.38 -0.10
N TYR A 39 -1.15 1.66 -1.05
CA TYR A 39 -1.97 0.65 -1.72
C TYR A 39 -1.14 -0.26 -2.62
N ILE A 40 -0.09 0.27 -3.26
CA ILE A 40 0.89 -0.55 -4.01
C ILE A 40 1.61 -1.51 -3.07
N GLY A 41 2.13 -1.01 -1.95
CA GLY A 41 2.81 -1.86 -0.97
C GLY A 41 1.90 -2.97 -0.44
N SER A 42 0.63 -2.63 -0.18
CA SER A 42 -0.39 -3.60 0.23
C SER A 42 -0.69 -4.65 -0.84
N PHE A 43 -0.79 -4.23 -2.10
CA PHE A 43 -0.99 -5.14 -3.21
C PHE A 43 0.20 -6.09 -3.38
N LEU A 44 1.43 -5.60 -3.24
CA LEU A 44 2.66 -6.42 -3.25
C LEU A 44 2.68 -7.47 -2.13
N ILE A 45 2.25 -7.08 -0.92
CA ILE A 45 2.09 -8.01 0.20
C ILE A 45 1.05 -9.08 -0.14
N ALA A 46 -0.11 -8.68 -0.66
CA ALA A 46 -1.21 -9.59 -0.99
C ALA A 46 -0.82 -10.61 -2.08
N ILE A 47 -0.18 -10.19 -3.17
CA ILE A 47 0.31 -11.12 -4.21
C ILE A 47 1.46 -11.99 -3.69
N GLY A 48 2.27 -11.47 -2.75
CA GLY A 48 3.29 -12.25 -2.08
C GLY A 48 2.69 -13.40 -1.28
N PHE A 49 1.62 -13.16 -0.51
CA PHE A 49 0.88 -14.20 0.20
C PHE A 49 0.17 -15.16 -0.76
N ALA A 50 -0.46 -14.65 -1.82
CA ALA A 50 -1.10 -15.49 -2.85
C ALA A 50 -0.10 -16.47 -3.48
N ALA A 51 1.13 -15.99 -3.76
CA ALA A 51 2.20 -16.82 -4.30
C ALA A 51 2.70 -17.89 -3.31
N ILE A 52 2.73 -17.61 -1.99
CA ILE A 52 3.10 -18.63 -0.98
C ILE A 52 2.00 -19.67 -0.85
N ALA A 53 0.74 -19.25 -0.89
CA ALA A 53 -0.40 -20.14 -0.72
C ALA A 53 -0.64 -21.06 -1.93
N GLY A 54 -0.12 -20.71 -3.13
CA GLY A 54 -0.09 -21.59 -4.30
C GLY A 54 -1.46 -21.88 -4.93
N SER A 55 -2.53 -21.23 -4.49
CA SER A 55 -3.90 -21.47 -4.98
C SER A 55 -4.37 -20.40 -5.98
N PRO A 56 -4.82 -20.78 -7.19
CA PRO A 56 -5.39 -19.84 -8.17
C PRO A 56 -6.58 -19.03 -7.63
N TRP A 57 -7.36 -19.62 -6.70
CA TRP A 57 -8.48 -18.94 -6.06
C TRP A 57 -8.04 -17.73 -5.21
N ILE A 58 -6.87 -17.81 -4.59
CA ILE A 58 -6.34 -16.70 -3.79
C ILE A 58 -5.89 -15.56 -4.70
N TRP A 59 -5.31 -15.86 -5.86
CA TRP A 59 -5.01 -14.85 -6.88
C TRP A 59 -6.26 -14.11 -7.35
N LEU A 60 -7.35 -14.86 -7.63
CA LEU A 60 -8.62 -14.28 -8.02
C LEU A 60 -9.19 -13.39 -6.90
N MET A 61 -9.11 -13.84 -5.65
CA MET A 61 -9.57 -13.07 -4.48
C MET A 61 -8.77 -11.76 -4.30
N VAL A 62 -7.44 -11.81 -4.46
CA VAL A 62 -6.58 -10.61 -4.39
C VAL A 62 -6.93 -9.63 -5.50
N LEU A 63 -7.14 -10.11 -6.73
CA LEU A 63 -7.53 -9.27 -7.86
C LEU A 63 -8.91 -8.64 -7.64
N ALA A 64 -9.89 -9.43 -7.20
CA ALA A 64 -11.23 -8.95 -6.87
C ALA A 64 -11.19 -7.88 -5.76
N TYR A 65 -10.44 -8.13 -4.69
CA TYR A 65 -10.27 -7.17 -3.60
C TYR A 65 -9.64 -5.85 -4.08
N PHE A 66 -8.62 -5.92 -4.94
CA PHE A 66 -8.00 -4.73 -5.53
C PHE A 66 -9.00 -3.91 -6.36
N ILE A 67 -9.79 -4.56 -7.21
CA ILE A 67 -10.74 -3.89 -8.11
C ILE A 67 -11.94 -3.34 -7.33
N PHE A 68 -12.56 -4.15 -6.48
CA PHE A 68 -13.85 -3.82 -5.85
C PHE A 68 -13.72 -3.11 -4.51
N CYS A 69 -12.57 -3.16 -3.85
CA CYS A 69 -12.36 -2.47 -2.57
C CYS A 69 -11.35 -1.33 -2.72
N TYR A 70 -10.16 -1.57 -3.27
CA TYR A 70 -9.12 -0.52 -3.30
C TYR A 70 -9.43 0.62 -4.25
N ILE A 71 -9.86 0.34 -5.49
CA ILE A 71 -10.15 1.41 -6.45
C ILE A 71 -11.23 2.37 -5.92
N PRO A 72 -12.37 1.91 -5.37
CA PRO A 72 -13.37 2.80 -4.78
C PRO A 72 -12.83 3.63 -3.61
N VAL A 73 -12.08 3.02 -2.70
CA VAL A 73 -11.51 3.72 -1.53
C VAL A 73 -10.52 4.81 -1.99
N VAL A 74 -9.63 4.50 -2.93
CA VAL A 74 -8.70 5.48 -3.48
C VAL A 74 -9.44 6.65 -4.13
N ARG A 75 -10.49 6.39 -4.91
CA ARG A 75 -11.29 7.47 -5.52
C ARG A 75 -11.96 8.34 -4.48
N PHE A 76 -12.48 7.73 -3.41
CA PHE A 76 -13.07 8.46 -2.30
C PHE A 76 -12.04 9.34 -1.58
N GLU A 77 -10.88 8.80 -1.24
CA GLU A 77 -9.77 9.56 -0.62
C GLU A 77 -9.28 10.69 -1.54
N GLU A 78 -9.15 10.45 -2.85
CA GLU A 78 -8.76 11.47 -3.83
C GLU A 78 -9.81 12.59 -3.94
N ASN A 79 -11.10 12.28 -3.81
CA ASN A 79 -12.16 13.30 -3.78
C ASN A 79 -12.04 14.18 -2.52
N ILE A 80 -11.81 13.58 -1.34
CA ILE A 80 -11.55 14.32 -0.11
C ILE A 80 -10.34 15.25 -0.28
N LEU A 81 -9.25 14.76 -0.89
CA LEU A 81 -8.06 15.56 -1.14
C LEU A 81 -8.32 16.70 -2.14
N ARG A 82 -9.16 16.46 -3.15
CA ARG A 82 -9.57 17.49 -4.12
C ARG A 82 -10.37 18.61 -3.44
N GLU A 83 -11.29 18.25 -2.56
CA GLU A 83 -12.10 19.20 -1.80
C GLU A 83 -11.25 20.00 -0.79
N LYS A 84 -10.31 19.32 -0.11
CA LYS A 84 -9.46 19.94 0.91
C LYS A 84 -8.35 20.81 0.33
N PHE A 85 -7.82 20.45 -0.85
CA PHE A 85 -6.70 21.14 -1.49
C PHE A 85 -7.02 21.52 -2.95
N PRO A 86 -8.07 22.35 -3.19
CA PRO A 86 -8.60 22.60 -4.54
C PRO A 86 -7.60 23.24 -5.49
N ASN A 87 -6.66 24.04 -4.97
CA ASN A 87 -5.63 24.73 -5.76
C ASN A 87 -4.33 23.93 -5.95
N HIS A 88 -4.17 22.79 -5.26
CA HIS A 88 -2.90 22.04 -5.25
C HIS A 88 -3.08 20.60 -5.74
N PHE A 89 -4.15 19.92 -5.32
CA PHE A 89 -4.39 18.52 -5.69
C PHE A 89 -4.58 18.32 -7.20
N PRO A 90 -5.33 19.15 -7.95
CA PRO A 90 -5.49 18.93 -9.39
C PRO A 90 -4.17 18.97 -10.18
N ARG A 91 -3.24 19.86 -9.80
CA ARG A 91 -1.90 19.92 -10.41
C ARG A 91 -1.11 18.65 -10.10
N TYR A 92 -1.07 18.27 -8.82
CA TYR A 92 -0.43 17.03 -8.39
C TYR A 92 -1.00 15.80 -9.10
N ALA A 93 -2.32 15.70 -9.23
CA ALA A 93 -3.00 14.59 -9.88
C ALA A 93 -2.84 14.56 -11.41
N LYS A 94 -2.48 15.68 -12.04
CA LYS A 94 -2.15 15.71 -13.47
C LYS A 94 -0.75 15.16 -13.74
N GLU A 95 0.19 15.38 -12.83
CA GLU A 95 1.60 15.03 -13.02
C GLU A 95 1.96 13.67 -12.41
N VAL A 96 1.28 13.24 -11.35
CA VAL A 96 1.58 11.99 -10.64
C VAL A 96 0.46 10.97 -10.83
N PRO A 97 0.73 9.80 -11.44
CA PRO A 97 -0.25 8.75 -11.65
C PRO A 97 -0.75 8.11 -10.34
N ALA A 98 -1.95 7.52 -10.37
CA ALA A 98 -2.59 6.95 -9.18
C ALA A 98 -1.87 5.70 -8.64
N PHE A 99 -1.49 4.75 -9.51
CA PHE A 99 -0.99 3.43 -9.11
C PHE A 99 0.31 2.96 -9.79
N VAL A 100 0.63 3.46 -10.99
CA VAL A 100 1.84 3.05 -11.71
C VAL A 100 2.90 4.12 -11.48
N PRO A 101 4.06 3.82 -10.86
CA PRO A 101 5.07 4.84 -10.60
C PRO A 101 5.55 5.55 -11.87
N SER A 102 5.54 6.88 -11.83
CA SER A 102 6.15 7.74 -12.85
C SER A 102 7.68 7.70 -12.74
N LEU A 103 8.35 7.64 -13.89
CA LEU A 103 9.80 7.86 -13.98
C LEU A 103 10.18 9.33 -13.75
N HIS A 104 9.25 10.24 -14.03
CA HIS A 104 9.42 11.68 -13.77
C HIS A 104 8.87 12.01 -12.38
N LEU A 105 9.76 12.39 -11.47
CA LEU A 105 9.41 12.71 -10.09
C LEU A 105 8.81 14.11 -10.00
N PHE A 106 7.63 14.21 -9.39
CA PHE A 106 6.98 15.49 -9.12
C PHE A 106 7.84 16.39 -8.24
N ARG A 107 7.84 17.70 -8.55
CA ARG A 107 8.52 18.71 -7.75
C ARG A 107 7.72 18.89 -6.45
N SER A 108 8.36 18.48 -5.37
CA SER A 108 7.68 18.09 -4.15
C SER A 108 7.88 19.08 -3.02
N ASN A 109 6.98 19.02 -2.04
CA ASN A 109 7.14 19.68 -0.76
C ASN A 109 8.21 18.93 0.05
N SER A 110 8.96 19.62 0.90
CA SER A 110 9.99 19.03 1.78
C SER A 110 9.36 18.24 2.94
N THR A 111 8.63 17.17 2.64
CA THR A 111 8.24 16.21 3.69
C THR A 111 9.44 15.31 3.97
N HIS A 112 9.86 15.29 5.23
CA HIS A 112 10.90 14.40 5.70
C HIS A 112 10.28 13.16 6.33
N PHE A 113 10.92 12.02 6.11
CA PHE A 113 10.57 10.77 6.77
C PHE A 113 10.60 10.93 8.29
N SER A 114 9.60 10.36 8.98
CA SER A 114 9.55 10.38 10.44
C SER A 114 8.97 9.08 11.00
N TRP A 115 9.71 8.43 11.89
CA TRP A 115 9.22 7.26 12.63
C TRP A 115 7.99 7.57 13.49
N LYS A 116 7.89 8.79 14.03
CA LYS A 116 6.67 9.24 14.73
C LYS A 116 5.44 9.14 13.83
N GLN A 117 5.61 9.36 12.53
CA GLN A 117 4.53 9.34 11.55
C GLN A 117 4.20 7.93 11.09
N VAL A 118 5.19 7.04 10.99
CA VAL A 118 4.95 5.59 10.85
C VAL A 118 4.05 5.08 11.98
N MET A 119 4.36 5.46 13.23
CA MET A 119 3.55 5.07 14.40
C MET A 119 2.17 5.74 14.40
N ARG A 120 2.08 7.03 14.06
CA ARG A 120 0.82 7.78 13.99
C ARG A 120 -0.13 7.22 12.92
N ASN A 121 0.43 6.79 11.80
CA ASN A 121 -0.31 6.13 10.73
C ASN A 121 -0.61 4.65 11.02
N LYS A 122 -0.21 4.16 12.20
CA LYS A 122 -0.48 2.80 12.70
C LYS A 122 0.06 1.69 11.80
N GLU A 123 1.21 1.87 11.17
CA GLU A 123 1.78 0.82 10.30
C GLU A 123 2.17 -0.45 11.04
N TYR A 124 2.31 -0.40 12.37
CA TYR A 124 2.45 -1.61 13.18
C TYR A 124 1.28 -2.61 12.96
N ASN A 125 0.10 -2.14 12.57
CA ASN A 125 -1.02 -3.01 12.18
C ASN A 125 -0.70 -3.85 10.93
N ALA A 126 -0.01 -3.27 9.93
CA ALA A 126 0.39 -3.99 8.73
C ALA A 126 1.46 -5.04 9.05
N VAL A 127 2.46 -4.66 9.84
CA VAL A 127 3.50 -5.59 10.34
C VAL A 127 2.88 -6.76 11.11
N LEU A 128 1.99 -6.48 12.07
CA LEU A 128 1.28 -7.51 12.82
C LEU A 128 0.43 -8.40 11.90
N GLY A 129 -0.28 -7.81 10.93
CA GLY A 129 -1.05 -8.56 9.94
C GLY A 129 -0.18 -9.51 9.10
N ILE A 130 1.02 -9.08 8.70
CA ILE A 130 1.99 -9.94 7.99
C ILE A 130 2.44 -11.09 8.87
N LEU A 131 2.81 -10.82 10.13
CA LEU A 131 3.24 -11.86 11.08
C LEU A 131 2.15 -12.90 11.34
N ILE A 132 0.92 -12.44 11.57
CA ILE A 132 -0.26 -13.31 11.73
C ILE A 132 -0.50 -14.12 10.45
N GLY A 133 -0.41 -13.47 9.28
CA GLY A 133 -0.57 -14.15 7.98
C GLY A 133 0.44 -15.29 7.79
N TYR A 134 1.71 -15.06 8.13
CA TYR A 134 2.73 -16.12 8.14
C TYR A 134 2.42 -17.23 9.14
N ALA A 135 2.02 -16.88 10.37
CA ALA A 135 1.66 -17.87 11.39
C ALA A 135 0.49 -18.75 10.93
N CYS A 136 -0.57 -18.15 10.35
CA CYS A 136 -1.70 -18.88 9.78
C CYS A 136 -1.27 -19.79 8.63
N LEU A 137 -0.42 -19.31 7.72
CA LEU A 137 0.07 -20.13 6.61
C LEU A 137 0.88 -21.34 7.10
N LEU A 138 1.76 -21.15 8.07
CA LEU A 138 2.52 -22.24 8.68
C LEU A 138 1.60 -23.25 9.36
N PHE A 139 0.62 -22.77 10.12
CA PHE A 139 -0.36 -23.61 10.80
C PHE A 139 -1.22 -24.43 9.82
N ILE A 140 -1.69 -23.81 8.73
CA ILE A 140 -2.45 -24.48 7.67
C ILE A 140 -1.56 -25.53 6.98
N ARG A 141 -0.29 -25.22 6.73
CA ARG A 141 0.62 -26.18 6.09
C ARG A 141 0.97 -27.37 6.98
N SER A 142 1.09 -27.16 8.30
CA SER A 142 1.37 -28.25 9.24
C SER A 142 0.17 -29.16 9.49
N ASN A 143 -1.04 -28.60 9.54
CA ASN A 143 -2.28 -29.29 9.96
C ASN A 143 -3.30 -29.50 8.83
N GLY A 144 -3.03 -29.03 7.62
CA GLY A 144 -3.93 -29.15 6.47
C GLY A 144 -3.92 -30.57 5.85
N PRO A 145 -4.98 -30.93 5.10
CA PRO A 145 -5.04 -32.21 4.41
C PRO A 145 -3.91 -32.38 3.38
N LEU A 146 -3.48 -33.62 3.12
CA LEU A 146 -2.32 -34.00 2.28
C LEU A 146 -2.29 -33.37 0.88
N LEU A 147 -3.41 -32.86 0.37
CA LEU A 147 -3.51 -32.10 -0.89
C LEU A 147 -2.80 -30.73 -0.86
N PHE A 148 -2.41 -30.22 0.32
CA PHE A 148 -1.75 -28.92 0.52
C PHE A 148 -0.32 -29.00 1.09
N ARG A 149 0.26 -30.20 1.20
CA ARG A 149 1.65 -30.38 1.71
C ARG A 149 2.70 -30.18 0.63
#